data_AF-A0A7M1LDT9-F1
#
_entry.id   AF-A0A7M1LDT9-F1
#
_cell.length_a   1.000
_cell.length_b   1.000
_cell.length_c   1.000
_cell.angle_alpha   90.00
_cell.angle_beta   90.00
_cell.angle_gamma   90.00
#
_symmetry.space_group_name_H-M   'P 1'
#
loop_
_entity.id
_entity.type
_entity.pdbx_description
1 polymer ?
#
loop_
_entity_poly.entity_id
_entity_poly.type
_entity_poly.pdbx_seq_one_letter_code
_entity_poly.pdbx_strand_id
1 'polypeptide(L)'
;MRSYKYIILLVFIIFSGCATPGYYRAQHNGKYYYFPTNCERYIYSKNNPDLLHCLTDGRQNGTVLRPATQEELYAYHQQQVANQIAYQNLMLSLQNTSNNINRRNMQMQQSINSLSATNQALINQQRQREYEYNQRMQQLNYNMQMNRLNNSLEGINNTLRGY
;
A
#
# COMPACT_ATOMS: atom_id res chain seq x y z
N MET A 1 0.76 -30.78 11.13
CA MET A 1 2.05 -30.22 11.60
C MET A 1 3.16 -30.42 10.55
N ARG A 2 3.04 -29.84 9.34
CA ARG A 2 4.07 -29.95 8.27
C ARG A 2 4.66 -28.60 7.83
N SER A 3 4.01 -27.49 8.19
CA SER A 3 4.38 -26.15 7.73
C SER A 3 5.39 -25.43 8.63
N TYR A 4 5.60 -25.88 9.87
CA TYR A 4 6.51 -25.23 10.83
C TYR A 4 8.01 -25.45 10.52
N LYS A 5 8.34 -26.50 9.76
CA LYS A 5 9.72 -26.82 9.38
C LYS A 5 10.33 -25.77 8.42
N TYR A 6 9.51 -25.15 7.58
CA TYR A 6 9.96 -24.12 6.62
C TYR A 6 10.10 -22.74 7.27
N ILE A 7 9.31 -22.43 8.30
CA ILE A 7 9.39 -21.16 9.04
C ILE A 7 10.71 -21.09 9.83
N ILE A 8 11.16 -22.20 10.42
CA ILE A 8 12.43 -22.25 11.15
C ILE A 8 13.64 -22.08 10.20
N LEU A 9 13.55 -22.60 8.97
CA LEU A 9 14.63 -22.48 7.98
C LEU A 9 14.82 -21.03 7.50
N LEU A 10 13.73 -20.26 7.36
CA LEU A 10 13.77 -18.85 6.94
C LEU A 10 14.37 -17.93 8.02
N VAL A 11 14.19 -18.26 9.29
CA VAL A 11 14.75 -17.49 10.43
C VAL A 11 16.27 -17.72 10.56
N PHE A 12 16.78 -18.90 10.21
CA PHE A 12 18.23 -19.18 10.28
C PHE A 12 19.06 -18.45 9.21
N ILE A 13 18.49 -18.13 8.05
CA ILE A 13 19.18 -17.37 6.98
C ILE A 13 19.45 -15.90 7.41
N ILE A 14 18.72 -15.40 8.42
CA ILE A 14 18.89 -14.04 8.94
C ILE A 14 20.04 -13.98 9.99
N PHE A 15 20.47 -15.13 10.52
CA PHE A 15 21.49 -15.21 11.59
C PHE A 15 22.90 -15.62 11.13
N SER A 16 23.10 -15.99 9.88
CA SER A 16 24.46 -16.04 9.31
C SER A 16 24.93 -14.61 9.07
N GLY A 17 25.63 -14.04 10.06
CA GLY A 17 26.29 -12.75 9.94
C GLY A 17 27.35 -12.81 8.85
N CYS A 18 26.96 -12.51 7.62
CA CYS A 18 27.91 -12.19 6.56
C CYS A 18 28.76 -11.02 7.06
N ALA A 19 30.08 -11.16 7.02
CA ALA A 19 30.97 -10.04 7.34
C ALA A 19 30.61 -8.87 6.41
N THR A 20 29.96 -7.84 6.95
CA THR A 20 29.56 -6.68 6.17
C THR A 20 30.84 -5.96 5.74
N PRO A 21 31.05 -5.70 4.45
CA PRO A 21 32.24 -5.02 4.00
C PRO A 21 32.25 -3.58 4.55
N GLY A 22 33.39 -3.13 5.05
CA GLY A 22 33.48 -1.80 5.66
C GLY A 22 34.77 -1.56 6.43
N TYR A 23 34.91 -0.33 6.94
CA TYR A 23 36.04 0.04 7.77
C TYR A 23 35.80 -0.37 9.23
N TYR A 24 36.74 -1.12 9.80
CA TYR A 24 36.72 -1.50 11.20
C TYR A 24 38.04 -1.14 11.87
N ARG A 25 37.96 -0.79 13.16
CA ARG A 25 39.13 -0.50 13.98
C ARG A 25 39.74 -1.80 14.50
N ALA A 26 41.00 -2.06 14.18
CA ALA A 26 41.72 -3.20 14.72
C ALA A 26 42.11 -2.95 16.19
N GLN A 27 41.97 -3.96 17.03
CA GLN A 27 42.17 -3.81 18.48
C GLN A 27 43.65 -3.68 18.87
N HIS A 28 44.58 -4.23 18.08
CA HIS A 28 46.00 -4.31 18.44
C HIS A 28 46.75 -2.98 18.27
N ASN A 29 46.38 -2.15 17.28
CA ASN A 29 47.04 -0.87 17.01
C ASN A 29 46.07 0.31 16.92
N GLY A 30 44.76 0.06 17.05
CA GLY A 30 43.72 1.09 17.00
C GLY A 30 43.55 1.75 15.63
N LYS A 31 44.17 1.23 14.56
CA LYS A 31 44.04 1.76 13.20
C LYS A 31 42.81 1.16 12.52
N TYR A 32 42.25 1.90 11.56
CA TYR A 32 41.13 1.41 10.76
C TYR A 32 41.64 0.65 9.54
N TYR A 33 40.89 -0.37 9.14
CA TYR A 33 41.17 -1.21 7.98
C TYR A 33 39.87 -1.44 7.22
N TYR A 34 39.94 -1.46 5.89
CA TYR A 34 38.81 -1.90 5.08
C TYR A 34 38.78 -3.43 5.01
N PHE A 35 37.69 -4.03 5.49
CA PHE A 35 37.47 -5.46 5.42
C PHE A 35 36.54 -5.76 4.24
N PRO A 36 37.02 -6.50 3.21
CA PRO A 36 36.17 -6.90 2.09
C PRO A 36 35.28 -8.09 2.47
N THR A 37 34.27 -8.36 1.64
CA THR A 37 33.28 -9.45 1.86
C THR A 37 33.90 -10.84 1.99
N ASN A 38 35.06 -11.07 1.38
CA ASN A 38 35.76 -12.35 1.37
C ASN A 38 36.79 -12.50 2.51
N CYS A 39 36.76 -11.65 3.52
CA CYS A 39 37.67 -11.69 4.66
C CYS A 39 36.90 -12.08 5.94
N GLU A 40 36.74 -13.38 6.17
CA GLU A 40 35.99 -13.90 7.32
C GLU A 40 36.72 -13.63 8.64
N ARG A 41 38.04 -13.81 8.59
CA ARG A 41 38.97 -13.63 9.71
C ARG A 41 40.25 -12.99 9.21
N TYR A 42 41.05 -12.50 10.14
CA TYR A 42 42.36 -11.95 9.83
C TYR A 42 43.41 -12.44 10.83
N ILE A 43 44.66 -12.45 10.38
CA ILE A 43 45.82 -12.70 11.23
C ILE A 43 46.84 -11.59 11.06
N TYR A 44 47.57 -11.30 12.14
CA TYR A 44 48.61 -10.29 12.15
C TYR A 44 49.84 -10.75 11.38
N SER A 45 50.41 -9.87 10.56
CA SER A 45 51.70 -10.16 9.94
C SER A 45 52.80 -10.16 10.98
N LYS A 46 53.64 -11.21 11.00
CA LYS A 46 54.74 -11.34 11.98
C LYS A 46 55.81 -10.26 11.83
N ASN A 47 56.00 -9.77 10.60
CA ASN A 47 57.08 -8.84 10.25
C ASN A 47 56.63 -7.38 10.21
N ASN A 48 55.32 -7.13 10.15
CA ASN A 48 54.77 -5.78 10.13
C ASN A 48 53.42 -5.75 10.88
N PRO A 49 53.37 -5.18 12.09
CA PRO A 49 52.16 -5.16 12.90
C PRO A 49 51.03 -4.35 12.27
N ASP A 50 51.32 -3.50 11.27
CA ASP A 50 50.29 -2.73 10.56
C ASP A 50 49.63 -3.51 9.43
N LEU A 51 50.11 -4.69 9.06
CA LEU A 51 49.52 -5.50 7.99
C LEU A 51 48.71 -6.66 8.57
N LEU A 52 47.50 -6.84 8.03
CA LEU A 52 46.64 -7.98 8.35
C LEU A 52 46.49 -8.86 7.11
N HIS A 53 46.49 -10.18 7.28
CA HIS A 53 46.23 -11.13 6.21
C HIS A 53 44.85 -11.74 6.39
N CYS A 54 44.02 -11.67 5.37
CA CYS A 54 42.69 -12.24 5.39
C CYS A 54 42.72 -13.77 5.30
N LEU A 55 41.78 -14.39 6.02
CA LEU A 55 41.49 -15.80 5.97
C LEU A 55 40.10 -16.01 5.36
N THR A 56 40.01 -17.02 4.50
CA THR A 56 38.76 -17.58 3.97
C THR A 56 38.84 -19.08 4.19
N ASP A 57 37.81 -19.70 4.77
CA ASP A 57 37.82 -21.13 5.12
C ASP A 57 39.02 -21.54 6.00
N GLY A 58 39.44 -20.62 6.88
CA GLY A 58 40.58 -20.82 7.77
C GLY A 58 41.97 -20.79 7.09
N ARG A 59 42.06 -20.49 5.79
CA ARG A 59 43.33 -20.38 5.04
C ARG A 59 43.56 -18.96 4.56
N GLN A 60 44.82 -18.53 4.47
CA GLN A 60 45.15 -17.24 3.90
C GLN A 60 44.74 -17.19 2.43
N ASN A 61 43.95 -16.17 2.07
CA ASN A 61 43.43 -16.00 0.72
C ASN A 61 44.29 -15.06 -0.15
N GLY A 62 45.44 -14.62 0.37
CA GLY A 62 46.37 -13.70 -0.30
C GLY A 62 45.98 -12.22 -0.21
N THR A 63 44.80 -11.88 0.31
CA THR A 63 44.42 -10.48 0.55
C THR A 63 45.12 -9.93 1.79
N VAL A 64 45.80 -8.80 1.62
CA VAL A 64 46.50 -8.09 2.69
C VAL A 64 45.79 -6.76 2.94
N LEU A 65 45.33 -6.57 4.17
CA LEU A 65 44.71 -5.32 4.60
C LEU A 65 45.79 -4.37 5.11
N ARG A 66 45.66 -3.12 4.70
CA ARG A 66 46.53 -2.01 5.10
C ARG A 66 45.74 -1.01 5.92
N PRO A 67 46.39 -0.25 6.80
CA PRO A 67 45.73 0.82 7.52
C PRO A 67 45.13 1.82 6.54
N ALA A 68 43.90 2.23 6.80
CA ALA A 68 43.20 3.23 6.04
C ALA A 68 43.89 4.59 6.17
N THR A 69 43.94 5.35 5.08
CA THR A 69 44.36 6.75 5.14
C THR A 69 43.25 7.63 5.72
N GLN A 70 43.61 8.82 6.19
CA GLN A 70 42.62 9.78 6.70
C GLN A 70 41.61 10.20 5.62
N GLU A 71 42.06 10.29 4.37
CA GLU A 71 41.24 10.63 3.21
C GLU A 71 40.21 9.53 2.90
N GLU A 72 40.62 8.26 2.97
CA GLU A 72 39.74 7.10 2.79
C GLU A 72 38.65 7.04 3.86
N LEU A 73 39.02 7.27 5.12
CA LEU A 73 38.06 7.31 6.23
C LEU A 73 37.09 8.47 6.09
N TYR A 74 37.59 9.65 5.73
CA TYR A 74 36.72 10.81 5.49
C TYR A 74 35.71 10.54 4.39
N ALA A 75 36.14 9.99 3.25
CA ALA A 75 35.26 9.63 2.14
C ALA A 75 34.21 8.60 2.56
N TYR A 76 34.61 7.57 3.31
CA TYR A 76 33.69 6.56 3.84
C TYR A 76 32.64 7.15 4.78
N HIS A 77 33.05 8.02 5.71
CA HIS A 77 32.14 8.70 6.61
C HIS A 77 31.15 9.61 5.87
N GLN A 78 31.63 10.36 4.87
CA GLN A 78 30.74 11.17 4.02
C GLN A 78 29.71 10.31 3.28
N GLN A 79 30.13 9.16 2.76
CA GLN A 79 29.23 8.22 2.11
C GLN A 79 28.18 7.66 3.09
N GLN A 80 28.58 7.30 4.31
CA GLN A 80 27.63 6.82 5.33
C GLN A 80 26.60 7.88 5.69
N VAL A 81 27.03 9.13 5.89
CA VAL A 81 26.12 10.24 6.19
C VAL A 81 25.15 10.48 5.02
N ALA A 82 25.64 10.50 3.79
CA ALA A 82 24.80 10.65 2.60
C ALA A 82 23.76 9.52 2.48
N ASN A 83 24.17 8.27 2.73
CA ASN A 83 23.27 7.12 2.72
C ASN A 83 22.21 7.22 3.83
N GLN A 84 22.59 7.67 5.02
CA GLN A 84 21.67 7.86 6.14
C GLN A 84 20.62 8.94 5.81
N ILE A 85 21.05 10.06 5.22
CA ILE A 85 20.15 11.13 4.78
C ILE A 85 19.21 10.63 3.68
N ALA A 86 19.72 9.88 2.70
CA ALA A 86 18.91 9.31 1.63
C ALA A 86 17.83 8.36 2.19
N TYR A 87 18.17 7.54 3.18
CA TYR A 87 17.22 6.66 3.85
C TYR A 87 16.15 7.43 4.62
N GLN A 88 16.54 8.48 5.35
CA GLN A 88 15.59 9.35 6.06
C GLN A 88 14.62 10.04 5.08
N ASN A 89 15.14 10.56 3.97
CA ASN A 89 14.33 11.19 2.93
C ASN A 89 13.33 10.21 2.30
N LEU A 90 13.76 8.97 2.04
CA LEU A 90 12.88 7.91 1.55
C LEU A 90 11.77 7.58 2.56
N MET A 91 12.09 7.48 3.86
CA MET A 91 11.09 7.22 4.89
C MET A 91 10.05 8.35 4.96
N LEU A 92 10.49 9.61 4.90
CA LEU A 92 9.58 10.76 4.85
C LEU A 92 8.70 10.74 3.60
N SER A 93 9.24 10.40 2.42
CA SER A 93 8.44 10.32 1.20
C SER A 93 7.38 9.22 1.27
N LEU A 94 7.72 8.07 1.87
CA LEU A 94 6.76 6.98 2.09
C LEU A 94 5.65 7.38 3.05
N GLN A 95 5.98 8.07 4.15
CA GLN A 95 4.98 8.59 5.10
C GLN A 95 4.04 9.59 4.42
N ASN A 96 4.59 10.54 3.65
CA ASN A 96 3.79 11.51 2.89
C ASN A 96 2.88 10.83 1.87
N THR A 97 3.38 9.82 1.17
CA THR A 97 2.61 9.04 0.21
C THR A 97 1.45 8.30 0.89
N SER A 98 1.72 7.66 2.03
CA SER A 98 0.69 6.99 2.84
C SER A 98 -0.42 7.95 3.28
N ASN A 99 -0.03 9.12 3.80
CA ASN A 99 -0.98 10.17 4.19
C ASN A 99 -1.85 10.65 3.02
N ASN A 100 -1.26 10.81 1.83
CA ASN A 100 -1.98 11.21 0.63
C ASN A 100 -2.97 10.13 0.17
N ILE A 101 -2.59 8.86 0.22
CA ILE A 101 -3.46 7.73 -0.10
C ILE A 101 -4.66 7.71 0.86
N ASN A 102 -4.42 7.84 2.17
CA ASN A 102 -5.49 7.85 3.16
C ASN A 102 -6.48 9.00 2.92
N ARG A 103 -5.99 10.20 2.59
CA ARG A 103 -6.84 11.34 2.22
C ARG A 103 -7.67 11.05 0.98
N ARG A 104 -7.07 10.49 -0.08
CA ARG A 104 -7.79 10.11 -1.31
C ARG A 104 -8.85 9.04 -1.05
N ASN A 105 -8.53 8.04 -0.23
CA ASN A 105 -9.49 7.00 0.15
C ASN A 105 -10.70 7.59 0.90
N MET A 106 -10.46 8.53 1.82
CA MET A 106 -11.56 9.23 2.51
C MET A 106 -12.42 10.05 1.54
N GLN A 107 -11.81 10.78 0.62
CA GLN A 107 -12.54 11.55 -0.41
C GLN A 107 -13.37 10.63 -1.31
N MET A 108 -12.78 9.51 -1.76
CA MET A 108 -13.46 8.54 -2.58
C MET A 108 -14.66 7.91 -1.83
N GLN A 109 -14.49 7.58 -0.55
CA GLN A 109 -15.59 7.06 0.27
C GLN A 109 -16.72 8.08 0.40
N GLN A 110 -16.40 9.37 0.56
CA GLN A 110 -17.41 10.43 0.58
C GLN A 110 -18.17 10.52 -0.75
N SER A 111 -17.46 10.42 -1.88
CA SER A 111 -18.08 10.40 -3.21
C SER A 111 -18.96 9.16 -3.43
N ILE A 112 -18.55 7.99 -2.92
CA ILE A 112 -19.36 6.77 -2.98
C ILE A 112 -20.64 6.96 -2.16
N ASN A 113 -20.53 7.52 -0.95
CA ASN A 113 -21.68 7.75 -0.08
C ASN A 113 -22.66 8.76 -0.70
N SER A 114 -22.16 9.85 -1.29
CA SER A 114 -23.02 10.83 -1.95
C SER A 114 -23.72 10.24 -3.17
N LEU A 115 -23.00 9.49 -4.01
CA LEU A 115 -23.58 8.80 -5.16
C LEU A 115 -24.65 7.78 -4.74
N SER A 116 -24.40 7.02 -3.68
CA SER A 116 -25.38 6.09 -3.12
C SER A 116 -26.66 6.80 -2.66
N ALA A 117 -26.53 7.94 -1.96
CA ALA A 117 -27.67 8.73 -1.53
C ALA A 117 -28.47 9.29 -2.71
N THR A 118 -27.79 9.80 -3.74
CA THR A 118 -28.43 10.29 -4.97
C THR A 118 -29.17 9.18 -5.70
N ASN A 119 -28.56 8.00 -5.83
CA ASN A 119 -29.22 6.85 -6.46
C ASN A 119 -30.47 6.41 -5.71
N GLN A 120 -30.42 6.38 -4.38
CA GLN A 120 -31.58 6.04 -3.56
C GLN A 120 -32.71 7.07 -3.71
N ALA A 121 -32.38 8.35 -3.77
CA ALA A 121 -33.35 9.42 -4.01
C ALA A 121 -34.02 9.28 -5.38
N LEU A 122 -33.23 8.96 -6.42
CA LEU A 122 -33.75 8.75 -7.78
C LEU A 122 -34.71 7.56 -7.84
N ILE A 123 -34.38 6.45 -7.20
CA ILE A 123 -35.26 5.26 -7.10
C ILE A 123 -36.57 5.64 -6.39
N ASN A 124 -36.49 6.38 -5.28
CA ASN A 124 -37.69 6.84 -4.57
C ASN A 124 -38.57 7.72 -5.44
N GLN A 125 -37.95 8.62 -6.22
CA GLN A 125 -38.67 9.51 -7.14
C GLN A 125 -39.34 8.72 -8.27
N GLN A 126 -38.67 7.71 -8.83
CA GLN A 126 -39.27 6.83 -9.83
C GLN A 126 -40.50 6.10 -9.28
N ARG A 127 -40.40 5.53 -8.08
CA ARG A 127 -41.54 4.87 -7.42
C ARG A 127 -42.71 5.83 -7.20
N GLN A 128 -42.46 7.06 -6.76
CA GLN A 128 -43.53 8.06 -6.58
C GLN A 128 -44.25 8.36 -7.89
N ARG A 129 -43.50 8.56 -8.99
CA ARG A 129 -44.10 8.78 -10.32
C ARG A 129 -44.96 7.61 -10.78
N GLU A 130 -44.54 6.38 -10.50
CA GLU A 130 -45.33 5.18 -10.81
C GLU A 130 -46.63 5.13 -10.00
N TYR A 131 -46.59 5.44 -8.71
CA TYR A 131 -47.79 5.52 -7.88
C TYR A 131 -48.77 6.58 -8.37
N GLU A 132 -48.30 7.79 -8.68
CA GLU A 132 -49.12 8.87 -9.21
C GLU A 132 -49.74 8.49 -10.57
N TYR A 133 -48.95 7.88 -11.45
CA TYR A 133 -49.43 7.40 -12.74
C TYR A 133 -50.55 6.37 -12.57
N ASN A 134 -50.34 5.37 -11.70
CA ASN A 134 -51.34 4.34 -11.43
C ASN A 134 -52.63 4.92 -10.85
N GLN A 135 -52.55 5.88 -9.92
CA GLN A 135 -53.73 6.57 -9.38
C GLN A 135 -54.50 7.33 -10.46
N ARG A 136 -53.79 8.08 -11.32
CA ARG A 136 -54.43 8.80 -12.43
C ARG A 136 -55.13 7.85 -13.39
N MET A 137 -54.52 6.70 -13.70
CA MET A 137 -55.13 5.69 -14.56
C MET A 137 -56.41 5.08 -13.95
N GLN A 138 -56.41 4.81 -12.65
CA GLN A 138 -57.62 4.35 -11.95
C GLN A 138 -58.74 5.39 -12.01
N GLN A 139 -58.42 6.67 -11.78
CA GLN A 139 -59.39 7.76 -11.85
C GLN A 139 -59.95 7.94 -13.27
N LEU A 140 -59.11 7.86 -14.30
CA LEU A 140 -59.55 7.90 -15.69
C LEU A 140 -60.50 6.75 -16.02
N ASN A 141 -60.17 5.53 -15.58
CA ASN A 141 -61.04 4.37 -15.77
C ASN A 141 -62.40 4.56 -15.09
N TYR A 142 -62.41 5.07 -13.85
CA TYR A 142 -63.64 5.39 -13.13
C TYR A 142 -64.48 6.45 -13.86
N ASN A 143 -63.85 7.54 -14.30
CA ASN A 143 -64.54 8.61 -15.04
C ASN A 143 -65.14 8.10 -16.36
N MET A 144 -64.42 7.23 -17.08
CA MET A 144 -64.95 6.59 -18.29
C MET A 144 -66.16 5.71 -18.00
N GLN A 145 -66.17 4.97 -16.88
CA GLN A 145 -67.33 4.17 -16.47
C GLN A 145 -68.55 5.05 -16.16
N MET A 146 -68.36 6.15 -15.44
CA MET A 146 -69.43 7.10 -15.13
C MET A 146 -70.03 7.74 -16.38
N ASN A 147 -69.20 8.13 -17.34
CA ASN A 147 -69.67 8.67 -18.62
C ASN A 147 -70.52 7.64 -19.40
N ARG A 148 -70.13 6.36 -19.38
CA ARG A 148 -70.93 5.29 -20.00
C ARG A 148 -72.27 5.11 -19.32
N LEU A 149 -72.31 5.15 -17.98
CA LEU A 149 -73.55 5.07 -17.21
C LEU A 149 -74.47 6.25 -17.50
N ASN A 150 -73.95 7.48 -17.53
CA ASN A 150 -74.73 8.67 -17.86
C ASN A 150 -75.35 8.58 -19.25
N ASN A 151 -74.55 8.22 -20.27
CA ASN A 151 -75.05 8.05 -21.64
C ASN A 151 -76.15 6.96 -21.72
N SER A 152 -76.01 5.87 -20.95
CA SER A 152 -77.03 4.83 -20.88
C SER A 152 -78.33 5.31 -20.22
N LEU A 153 -78.22 6.09 -19.13
CA LEU A 153 -79.38 6.66 -18.43
C LEU A 153 -80.12 7.67 -19.32
N GLU A 154 -79.41 8.50 -20.07
CA GLU A 154 -79.99 9.41 -21.05
C GLU A 154 -80.75 8.65 -22.15
N GLY A 155 -80.16 7.56 -22.67
CA GLY A 155 -80.83 6.69 -23.65
C GLY A 155 -82.13 6.09 -23.11
N ILE A 156 -82.13 5.60 -21.86
CA ILE A 156 -83.34 5.08 -21.21
C ILE A 156 -84.39 6.18 -21.04
N ASN A 157 -84.00 7.36 -20.59
CA ASN A 157 -84.92 8.50 -20.37
C ASN A 157 -85.58 8.96 -21.67
N ASN A 158 -84.81 9.05 -22.76
CA ASN A 158 -85.34 9.38 -24.08
C ASN A 158 -86.32 8.32 -24.60
N THR A 159 -86.06 7.04 -24.30
CA THR A 159 -86.97 5.95 -24.66
C THR A 159 -88.28 6.04 -23.87
N LEU A 160 -88.21 6.33 -22.56
CA LEU A 160 -89.40 6.49 -21.71
C LEU A 160 -90.26 7.71 -22.07
N ARG A 161 -89.66 8.79 -22.62
CA ARG A 161 -90.39 9.99 -23.09
C ARG A 161 -91.05 9.84 -24.47
N GLY A 162 -90.64 8.83 -25.24
CA GLY A 162 -91.16 8.57 -26.60
C GLY A 162 -92.41 7.68 -26.63
N TYR A 163 -92.84 7.16 -25.48
CA TYR A 163 -94.13 6.48 -25.27
C TYR A 163 -95.07 7.39 -24.48
#